data_AF-A0A928TIZ6-F1
#
_entry.id   AF-A0A928TIZ6-F1
#
_cell.length_a   1.000
_cell.length_b   1.000
_cell.length_c   1.000
_cell.angle_alpha   90.00
_cell.angle_beta   90.00
_cell.angle_gamma   90.00
#
_symmetry.space_group_name_H-M   'P 1'
#
loop_
_entity.id
_entity.type
_entity.pdbx_description
1 polymer ?
#
loop_
_entity_poly.entity_id
_entity_poly.type
_entity_poly.pdbx_seq_one_letter_code
_entity_poly.pdbx_strand_id
1 'polypeptide(L)'
;MTGTGGKKLEGALFDECAGWIWEQLQEEGVYISGEVVDLILATERELGVHDREPGEIARVLEEEFRMRGIVANPFALDAPLINRVLDWEDDFLGFAGISRAGS
;
A
#
# COMPACT_ATOMS: atom_id res chain seq x y z
N MET A 1 8.80 -30.12 -13.17
CA MET A 1 8.47 -29.60 -11.84
C MET A 1 9.22 -28.29 -11.68
N THR A 2 8.66 -27.18 -12.17
CA THR A 2 9.23 -25.85 -12.02
C THR A 2 8.69 -25.26 -10.73
N GLY A 3 9.56 -25.00 -9.76
CA GLY A 3 9.18 -24.38 -8.50
C GLY A 3 8.63 -22.98 -8.73
N THR A 4 7.33 -22.80 -8.50
CA THR A 4 6.73 -21.50 -8.22
C THR A 4 7.20 -21.07 -6.85
N GLY A 5 8.42 -20.53 -6.76
CA GLY A 5 8.77 -19.67 -5.64
C GLY A 5 7.86 -18.44 -5.73
N GLY A 6 6.96 -18.27 -4.78
CA GLY A 6 6.07 -17.11 -4.71
C GLY A 6 6.89 -15.84 -4.79
N LYS A 7 6.63 -15.00 -5.81
CA LYS A 7 7.17 -13.65 -5.82
C LYS A 7 6.54 -12.88 -4.65
N LYS A 8 7.34 -12.07 -3.94
CA LYS A 8 6.91 -11.23 -2.83
C LYS A 8 7.21 -9.77 -3.15
N LEU A 9 6.42 -8.86 -2.62
CA LEU A 9 6.69 -7.43 -2.75
C LEU A 9 7.77 -7.02 -1.74
N GLU A 10 9.02 -6.96 -2.20
CA GLU A 10 10.18 -6.64 -1.37
C GLU A 10 11.28 -5.92 -2.18
N GLY A 11 12.17 -5.23 -1.46
CA GLY A 11 13.33 -4.55 -2.05
C GLY A 11 12.96 -3.60 -3.19
N ALA A 12 13.68 -3.66 -4.31
CA ALA A 12 13.47 -2.77 -5.45
C ALA A 12 12.04 -2.83 -6.03
N LEU A 13 11.35 -3.97 -5.91
CA LEU A 13 9.99 -4.10 -6.40
C LEU A 13 8.99 -3.36 -5.52
N PHE A 14 9.27 -3.28 -4.21
CA PHE A 14 8.48 -2.47 -3.29
C PHE A 14 8.59 -0.98 -3.66
N ASP A 15 9.82 -0.51 -3.91
CA ASP A 15 10.06 0.89 -4.31
C ASP A 15 9.39 1.21 -5.66
N GLU A 16 9.45 0.27 -6.61
CA GLU A 16 8.77 0.39 -7.91
C GLU A 16 7.25 0.45 -7.75
N CYS A 17 6.67 -0.40 -6.89
CA CYS A 17 5.24 -0.41 -6.59
C CYS A 17 4.79 0.93 -5.99
N ALA A 18 5.50 1.43 -4.98
CA ALA A 18 5.14 2.68 -4.33
C ALA A 18 5.24 3.88 -5.30
N GLY A 19 6.30 3.93 -6.11
CA GLY A 19 6.47 4.95 -7.15
C GLY A 19 5.35 4.90 -8.18
N TRP A 20 4.99 3.71 -8.65
CA TRP A 20 3.92 3.54 -9.62
C TRP A 20 2.54 3.94 -9.06
N ILE A 21 2.21 3.50 -7.83
CA ILE A 21 0.95 3.89 -7.16
C ILE A 21 0.88 5.41 -7.01
N TRP A 22 1.99 6.05 -6.62
CA TRP A 22 2.05 7.49 -6.52
C TRP A 22 1.72 8.16 -7.87
N GLU A 23 2.27 7.70 -8.98
CA GLU A 23 1.94 8.22 -10.32
C GLU A 23 0.45 8.07 -10.63
N GLN A 24 -0.15 6.91 -10.34
CA GLN A 24 -1.58 6.70 -10.59
C GLN A 24 -2.46 7.66 -9.78
N LEU A 25 -2.14 7.88 -8.50
CA LEU A 25 -2.88 8.82 -7.65
C LEU A 25 -2.82 10.26 -8.18
N GLN A 26 -1.67 10.69 -8.73
CA GLN A 26 -1.54 12.03 -9.32
C GLN A 26 -2.42 12.18 -10.56
N GLU A 27 -2.52 11.15 -11.40
CA GLU A 27 -3.40 11.15 -12.58
C GLU A 27 -4.89 11.25 -12.20
N GLU A 28 -5.26 10.74 -11.02
CA GLU A 28 -6.62 10.82 -10.46
C GLU A 28 -6.91 12.14 -9.73
N GLY A 29 -5.93 13.05 -9.63
CA GLY A 29 -6.05 14.30 -8.91
C GLY A 29 -5.90 14.16 -7.39
N VAL A 30 -5.33 13.06 -6.90
CA VAL A 30 -4.98 12.83 -5.49
C VAL A 30 -3.52 13.22 -5.27
N TYR A 31 -3.32 14.38 -4.65
CA TYR A 31 -1.99 14.97 -4.47
C TYR A 31 -1.42 14.68 -3.07
N ILE A 32 -0.66 13.59 -2.94
CA ILE A 32 0.10 13.23 -1.73
C ILE A 32 1.59 13.07 -2.03
N SER A 33 2.44 13.09 -0.98
CA SER A 33 3.87 12.78 -1.12
C SER A 33 4.07 11.29 -1.43
N GLY A 34 5.09 10.94 -2.21
CA GLY A 34 5.49 9.54 -2.41
C GLY A 34 5.82 8.84 -1.09
N GLU A 35 6.45 9.56 -0.16
CA GLU A 35 6.75 9.06 1.19
C GLU A 35 5.50 8.63 1.99
N VAL A 36 4.33 9.19 1.67
CA VAL A 36 3.06 8.77 2.28
C VAL A 36 2.63 7.39 1.75
N VAL A 37 2.82 7.15 0.45
CA VAL A 37 2.55 5.84 -0.16
C VAL A 37 3.49 4.79 0.46
N ASP A 38 4.79 5.10 0.52
CA ASP A 38 5.79 4.23 1.17
C ASP A 38 5.39 3.89 2.60
N LEU A 39 5.00 4.91 3.38
CA LEU A 39 4.58 4.75 4.77
C LEU A 39 3.37 3.82 4.91
N ILE A 40 2.37 3.96 4.03
CA ILE A 40 1.17 3.11 4.05
C ILE A 40 1.54 1.65 3.80
N LEU A 41 2.27 1.37 2.71
CA LEU A 41 2.66 0.02 2.33
C LEU A 41 3.62 -0.62 3.36
N ALA A 42 4.54 0.17 3.91
CA ALA A 42 5.47 -0.30 4.93
C ALA A 42 4.75 -0.64 6.23
N THR A 43 3.82 0.22 6.67
CA THR A 43 3.07 0.01 7.92
C THR A 43 2.15 -1.20 7.80
N GLU A 44 1.51 -1.40 6.65
CA GLU A 44 0.72 -2.60 6.37
C GLU A 44 1.53 -3.90 6.57
N ARG A 45 2.75 -3.93 6.03
CA ARG A 45 3.67 -5.07 6.15
C ARG A 45 4.23 -5.22 7.55
N GLU A 46 4.55 -4.12 8.22
CA GLU A 46 4.98 -4.09 9.63
C GLU A 46 3.92 -4.72 10.55
N LEU A 47 2.65 -4.39 10.33
CA LEU A 47 1.52 -4.94 11.11
C LEU A 47 1.13 -6.36 10.69
N GLY A 48 1.64 -6.85 9.56
CA GLY A 48 1.32 -8.19 9.04
C GLY A 48 -0.15 -8.36 8.69
N VAL A 49 -0.79 -7.32 8.16
CA VAL A 49 -2.24 -7.32 7.81
C VAL A 49 -2.51 -7.33 6.31
N HIS A 50 -1.46 -7.43 5.49
CA HIS A 50 -1.53 -7.33 4.03
C HIS A 50 -2.36 -8.44 3.35
N ASP A 51 -2.65 -9.52 4.07
CA ASP A 51 -3.47 -10.65 3.62
C ASP A 51 -4.98 -10.45 3.84
N ARG A 52 -5.38 -9.33 4.44
CA ARG A 52 -6.78 -8.99 4.70
C ARG A 52 -7.40 -8.21 3.54
N GLU A 53 -8.70 -7.96 3.63
CA GLU A 53 -9.41 -7.12 2.66
C GLU A 53 -8.94 -5.65 2.76
N PRO A 54 -8.74 -4.93 1.63
CA PRO A 54 -8.24 -3.55 1.63
C PRO A 54 -8.99 -2.60 2.55
N GLY A 55 -10.32 -2.72 2.60
CA GLY A 55 -11.15 -1.87 3.46
C GLY A 55 -10.98 -2.16 4.96
N GLU A 56 -10.57 -3.36 5.35
CA GLU A 56 -10.20 -3.68 6.73
C GLU A 56 -8.82 -3.11 7.06
N ILE A 57 -7.85 -3.33 6.17
CA ILE A 57 -6.48 -2.82 6.29
C ILE A 57 -6.50 -1.30 6.46
N ALA A 58 -7.27 -0.60 5.62
CA ALA A 58 -7.36 0.84 5.66
C ALA A 58 -7.82 1.39 7.02
N ARG A 59 -8.76 0.71 7.68
CA ARG A 59 -9.23 1.09 9.03
C ARG A 59 -8.18 0.81 10.10
N VAL A 60 -7.47 -0.32 9.99
CA VAL A 60 -6.38 -0.66 10.91
C VAL A 60 -5.26 0.37 10.80
N LEU A 61 -4.86 0.73 9.59
CA LEU A 61 -3.81 1.72 9.35
C LEU A 61 -4.22 3.14 9.77
N GLU A 62 -5.46 3.55 9.51
CA GLU A 62 -5.96 4.84 9.98
C GLU A 62 -5.87 4.96 11.51
N GLU A 63 -6.29 3.91 12.24
CA GLU A 63 -6.16 3.90 13.71
C GLU A 63 -4.70 3.90 14.14
N GLU A 64 -3.84 3.12 13.49
CA GLU A 64 -2.42 3.07 13.80
C GLU A 64 -1.74 4.44 13.61
N PHE A 65 -2.00 5.11 12.49
CA PHE A 65 -1.47 6.45 12.23
C PHE A 65 -1.99 7.48 13.24
N ARG A 66 -3.26 7.38 13.61
CA ARG A 66 -3.84 8.23 14.67
C ARG A 66 -3.16 8.00 16.02
N MET A 67 -2.96 6.74 16.42
CA MET A 67 -2.29 6.40 17.68
C MET A 67 -0.81 6.83 17.68
N ARG A 68 -0.13 6.74 16.53
CA ARG A 68 1.25 7.22 16.35
C ARG A 68 1.36 8.75 16.23
N GLY A 69 0.24 9.47 16.12
CA GLY A 69 0.22 10.93 15.92
C GLY A 69 0.74 11.36 14.55
N ILE A 70 0.70 10.45 13.57
CA ILE A 70 1.14 10.72 12.19
C ILE A 70 0.02 11.46 11.46
N VAL A 71 0.38 12.56 10.82
CA VAL A 71 -0.51 13.37 9.99
C VAL A 71 0.15 13.65 8.65
N ALA A 72 -0.60 13.50 7.56
CA ALA A 72 -0.21 14.03 6.27
C ALA A 72 -0.74 15.48 6.13
N ASN A 73 -0.06 16.29 5.32
CA ASN A 73 -0.43 17.68 5.05
C ASN A 73 -0.56 17.82 3.53
N PRO A 74 -1.68 18.36 2.99
CA PRO A 74 -2.82 18.96 3.68
C PRO A 74 -3.96 18.02 4.07
N PHE A 75 -3.88 16.73 3.71
CA PHE A 75 -4.96 15.76 3.92
C PHE A 75 -4.66 14.81 5.08
N ALA A 76 -5.70 14.42 5.83
CA ALA A 76 -5.57 13.37 6.83
C ALA A 76 -5.24 12.02 6.16
N LEU A 77 -4.49 11.15 6.84
CA LEU A 77 -4.33 9.73 6.46
C LEU A 77 -5.57 8.97 6.92
N ASP A 78 -6.69 9.25 6.26
CA ASP A 78 -7.97 8.61 6.56
C ASP A 78 -8.14 7.29 5.79
N ALA A 79 -9.09 6.47 6.26
CA ALA A 79 -9.34 5.17 5.63
C ALA A 79 -9.68 5.25 4.13
N PRO A 80 -10.44 6.24 3.62
CA PRO A 80 -10.66 6.40 2.18
C PRO A 80 -9.38 6.59 1.35
N LEU A 81 -8.47 7.47 1.80
CA LEU A 81 -7.18 7.67 1.12
C LEU A 81 -6.34 6.40 1.14
N ILE A 82 -6.24 5.76 2.31
CA ILE A 82 -5.47 4.54 2.47
C ILE A 82 -6.04 3.43 1.59
N ASN A 83 -7.36 3.25 1.56
CA ASN A 83 -7.99 2.25 0.69
C ASN A 83 -7.66 2.52 -0.78
N ARG A 84 -7.60 3.79 -1.21
CA ARG A 84 -7.24 4.12 -2.59
C ARG A 84 -5.82 3.71 -2.95
N VAL A 85 -4.88 3.86 -2.02
CA VAL A 85 -3.51 3.36 -2.16
C VAL A 85 -3.49 1.84 -2.31
N LEU A 86 -4.27 1.13 -1.48
CA LEU A 86 -4.33 -0.34 -1.47
C LEU A 86 -5.02 -0.92 -2.71
N ASP A 87 -6.03 -0.25 -3.26
CA ASP A 87 -6.66 -0.63 -4.53
C ASP A 87 -5.63 -0.61 -5.67
N TRP A 88 -4.78 0.42 -5.71
CA TRP A 88 -3.70 0.51 -6.69
C TRP A 88 -2.58 -0.49 -6.43
N GLU A 89 -2.28 -0.81 -5.17
CA GLU A 89 -1.39 -1.93 -4.84
C GLU A 89 -1.91 -3.24 -5.44
N ASP A 90 -3.21 -3.53 -5.31
CA ASP A 90 -3.82 -4.74 -5.89
C ASP A 90 -3.65 -4.83 -7.40
N ASP A 91 -3.86 -3.72 -8.11
CA ASP A 91 -3.66 -3.67 -9.55
C ASP A 91 -2.19 -3.91 -9.93
N PHE A 92 -1.25 -3.27 -9.23
CA PHE A 92 0.20 -3.48 -9.43
C PHE A 92 0.59 -4.94 -9.21
N LEU A 93 0.15 -5.53 -8.10
CA LEU A 93 0.43 -6.92 -7.76
C LEU A 93 -0.18 -7.88 -8.80
N GLY A 94 -1.38 -7.56 -9.30
CA GLY A 94 -2.04 -8.25 -10.40
C GLY A 94 -1.19 -8.25 -11.68
N PHE A 95 -0.63 -7.09 -12.06
CA PHE A 95 0.28 -6.98 -13.21
C PHE A 95 1.60 -7.73 -12.99
N ALA A 96 2.13 -7.72 -11.77
CA ALA A 96 3.37 -8.40 -11.41
C ALA A 96 3.22 -9.93 -11.23
N GLY A 97 1.97 -10.42 -11.17
CA GLY A 97 1.65 -11.82 -10.86
C GLY A 97 2.00 -12.20 -9.42
N ILE A 98 1.82 -11.28 -8.48
CA ILE A 98 2.11 -11.44 -7.05
C ILE A 98 0.81 -11.54 -6.27
N SER A 99 0.75 -12.46 -5.31
CA SER A 99 -0.34 -12.49 -4.34
C SER A 99 0.02 -11.63 -3.12
N ARG A 100 -0.94 -10.84 -2.64
CA ARG A 100 -0.85 -10.07 -1.39
C ARG A 100 -0.26 -10.88 -0.23
N ALA A 101 -0.80 -12.07 0.01
CA ALA A 101 -0.40 -12.94 1.13
C ALA A 101 1.06 -13.41 1.08
N GLY A 102 1.75 -13.23 -0.05
CA GLY A 102 3.04 -13.86 -0.34
C GLY A 102 2.85 -15.38 -0.45
N SER A 103 3.18 -15.97 -1.60
CA SER A 103 3.13 -17.45 -1.69
C SER A 103 4.30 -18.11 -0.96
#